data_AF-A0A964LSH9-F1
#
_entry.id   AF-A0A964LSH9-F1
#
_cell.length_a   1.000
_cell.length_b   1.000
_cell.length_c   1.000
_cell.angle_alpha   90.00
_cell.angle_beta   90.00
_cell.angle_gamma   90.00
#
_symmetry.space_group_name_H-M   'P 1'
#
loop_
_entity.id
_entity.type
_entity.pdbx_description
1 polymer ?
#
loop_
_entity_poly.entity_id
_entity_poly.type
_entity_poly.pdbx_seq_one_letter_code
_entity_poly.pdbx_strand_id
1 'polypeptide(L)'
;MGIWTERDLMFQVLGEGFDARNARLRDNMSDHLISANVNDPVYKLYDKFLGRRIRHLLIEEGGDYIGLLSVGDVMKASLQEMHEELAELNNMVSLEYYENWKEIQSQR
;
A
#
# COMPACT_ATOMS: atom_id res chain seq x y z
N MET A 1 -4.61 6.14 -21.92
CA MET A 1 -4.96 6.26 -20.48
C MET A 1 -3.84 7.02 -19.80
N GLY A 2 -4.12 7.74 -18.71
CA GLY A 2 -3.09 8.47 -17.97
C GLY A 2 -3.53 8.75 -16.53
N ILE A 3 -2.58 9.18 -15.72
CA ILE A 3 -2.80 9.52 -14.31
C ILE A 3 -2.49 11.00 -14.08
N TRP A 4 -3.35 11.66 -13.32
CA TRP A 4 -3.14 13.02 -12.85
C TRP A 4 -3.51 13.05 -11.37
N THR A 5 -2.64 13.66 -10.59
CA THR A 5 -2.70 13.61 -9.13
C THR A 5 -2.73 15.01 -8.54
N GLU A 6 -3.05 15.11 -7.25
CA GLU A 6 -2.95 16.36 -6.50
C GLU A 6 -1.55 16.99 -6.60
N ARG A 7 -0.49 16.18 -6.65
CA ARG A 7 0.87 16.67 -6.83
C ARG A 7 1.03 17.41 -8.17
N ASP A 8 0.46 16.85 -9.23
CA ASP A 8 0.56 17.43 -10.57
C ASP A 8 -0.17 18.77 -10.62
N LEU A 9 -1.37 18.84 -10.02
CA LEU A 9 -2.10 20.11 -9.84
C LEU A 9 -1.26 21.12 -9.06
N MET A 10 -0.71 20.73 -7.91
CA MET A 10 0.08 21.60 -7.04
C MET A 10 1.31 22.20 -7.76
N PHE A 11 1.95 21.45 -8.66
CA PHE A 11 3.05 21.99 -9.46
C PHE A 11 2.56 22.88 -10.62
N GLN A 12 1.46 22.51 -11.28
CA GLN A 12 0.93 23.25 -12.43
C GLN A 12 0.38 24.63 -12.03
N VAL A 13 -0.28 24.77 -10.88
CA VAL A 13 -0.78 26.07 -10.40
C VAL A 13 0.30 27.08 -10.06
N LEU A 14 1.55 26.63 -9.87
CA LEU A 14 2.70 27.51 -9.67
C LEU A 14 3.26 28.04 -11.00
N GLY A 15 2.88 27.43 -12.13
CA GLY A 15 3.26 27.88 -13.45
C GLY A 15 2.43 29.07 -13.92
N GLU A 16 3.08 30.06 -14.54
CA GLU A 16 2.37 31.19 -15.14
C GLU A 16 1.42 30.72 -16.25
N GLY A 17 0.20 31.25 -16.26
CA GLY A 17 -0.80 30.99 -17.31
C GLY A 17 -1.57 29.68 -17.16
N PHE A 18 -1.35 28.89 -16.11
CA PHE A 18 -2.19 27.73 -15.82
C PHE A 18 -3.55 28.17 -15.25
N ASP A 19 -4.63 27.86 -15.97
CA ASP A 19 -6.01 28.05 -15.51
C ASP A 19 -6.68 26.70 -15.26
N ALA A 20 -6.80 26.32 -13.99
CA ALA A 20 -7.40 25.06 -13.57
C ALA A 20 -8.86 24.88 -14.02
N ARG A 21 -9.59 25.98 -14.32
CA ARG A 21 -10.98 25.89 -14.78
C ARG A 21 -11.11 25.48 -16.25
N ASN A 22 -10.10 25.80 -17.05
CA ASN A 22 -10.10 25.58 -18.50
C ASN A 22 -9.07 24.53 -18.95
N ALA A 23 -8.15 24.14 -18.07
CA ALA A 23 -7.15 23.11 -18.35
C ALA A 23 -7.80 21.76 -18.66
N ARG A 24 -7.37 21.13 -19.75
CA ARG A 24 -7.82 19.78 -20.12
C ARG A 24 -6.97 18.73 -19.42
N LEU A 25 -7.62 17.76 -18.77
CA LEU A 25 -6.93 16.69 -18.04
C LEU A 25 -5.92 15.92 -18.91
N ARG A 26 -6.30 15.61 -20.15
CA ARG A 26 -5.45 14.87 -21.11
C ARG A 26 -4.12 15.55 -21.39
N ASP A 27 -4.09 16.87 -21.37
CA ASP A 27 -2.89 17.65 -21.68
C ASP A 27 -1.96 17.79 -20.47
N ASN A 28 -2.45 17.39 -19.28
CA ASN A 28 -1.80 17.60 -17.99
C ASN A 28 -1.48 16.29 -17.26
N MET A 29 -1.95 15.15 -17.75
CA MET A 29 -1.74 13.82 -17.15
C MET A 29 -0.43 13.18 -17.62
N SER A 30 0.15 12.31 -16.78
CA SER A 30 1.21 11.39 -17.22
C SER A 30 0.61 10.19 -17.94
N ASP A 31 1.13 9.88 -19.13
CA ASP A 31 0.78 8.69 -19.93
C ASP A 31 1.67 7.48 -19.64
N HIS A 32 2.85 7.69 -19.06
CA HIS A 32 3.70 6.61 -18.55
C HIS A 32 3.19 6.10 -17.20
N LEU A 33 2.20 5.22 -17.26
CA LEU A 33 1.57 4.63 -16.09
C LEU A 33 2.52 3.64 -15.41
N ILE A 34 2.81 3.89 -14.13
CA ILE A 34 3.54 2.95 -13.28
C ILE A 34 2.52 2.01 -12.63
N SER A 35 2.63 0.72 -12.93
CA SER A 35 1.76 -0.32 -12.40
C SER A 35 2.55 -1.37 -11.59
N ALA A 36 1.81 -2.17 -10.84
CA ALA A 36 2.27 -3.41 -10.20
C ALA A 36 1.29 -4.54 -10.53
N ASN A 37 1.79 -5.76 -10.66
CA ASN A 37 0.93 -6.91 -10.89
C ASN A 37 0.13 -7.23 -9.61
N VAL A 38 -1.10 -7.74 -9.74
CA VAL A 38 -1.91 -8.17 -8.60
C VAL A 38 -1.21 -9.22 -7.71
N ASN A 39 -0.29 -10.01 -8.30
CA ASN A 39 0.48 -11.02 -7.58
C ASN A 39 1.86 -10.53 -7.10
N ASP A 40 2.20 -9.24 -7.30
CA ASP A 40 3.47 -8.72 -6.80
C ASP A 40 3.47 -8.71 -5.26
N PRO A 41 4.56 -9.16 -4.61
CA PRO A 41 4.65 -9.11 -3.17
C PRO A 41 4.75 -7.66 -2.69
N VAL A 42 4.23 -7.41 -1.48
CA VAL A 42 4.11 -6.08 -0.86
C VAL A 42 5.43 -5.29 -0.87
N TYR A 43 6.57 -5.92 -0.63
CA TYR A 43 7.87 -5.22 -0.63
C TYR A 43 8.22 -4.58 -1.98
N LYS A 44 7.76 -5.15 -3.11
CA LYS A 44 7.95 -4.53 -4.43
C LYS A 44 7.08 -3.30 -4.63
N LEU A 45 5.89 -3.27 -4.02
CA LEU A 45 5.04 -2.07 -4.04
C LEU A 45 5.75 -0.95 -3.27
N TYR A 46 6.32 -1.25 -2.10
CA TYR A 46 7.14 -0.28 -1.35
C TYR A 46 8.36 0.21 -2.14
N ASP A 47 9.09 -0.68 -2.81
CA ASP A 47 10.22 -0.30 -3.66
C ASP A 47 9.79 0.64 -4.80
N LYS A 48 8.64 0.39 -5.44
CA LYS A 48 8.07 1.29 -6.44
C LYS A 48 7.70 2.65 -5.84
N PHE A 49 7.03 2.69 -4.68
CA PHE A 49 6.65 3.95 -4.02
C PHE A 49 7.89 4.80 -3.68
N LEU A 50 8.91 4.18 -3.07
CA LEU A 50 10.12 4.87 -2.64
C LEU A 50 11.02 5.24 -3.83
N GLY A 51 11.31 4.27 -4.70
CA GLY A 51 12.23 4.42 -5.83
C GLY A 51 11.71 5.37 -6.90
N ARG A 52 10.38 5.43 -7.11
CA ARG A 52 9.75 6.35 -8.08
C ARG A 52 9.17 7.60 -7.44
N ARG A 53 9.20 7.71 -6.10
CA ARG A 53 8.63 8.81 -5.31
C ARG A 53 7.16 9.07 -5.61
N ILE A 54 6.41 8.00 -5.88
CA ILE A 54 4.96 8.02 -6.13
C ILE A 54 4.21 7.51 -4.91
N ARG A 55 2.90 7.82 -4.84
CA ARG A 55 2.03 7.41 -3.73
C ARG A 55 0.86 6.56 -4.14
N HIS A 56 0.65 6.39 -5.44
CA HIS A 56 -0.41 5.56 -6.00
C HIS A 56 0.19 4.67 -7.08
N LEU A 57 -0.28 3.43 -7.14
CA LEU A 57 0.08 2.43 -8.13
C LEU A 57 -1.19 1.89 -8.76
N LEU A 58 -1.19 1.81 -10.09
CA LEU A 58 -2.20 1.02 -10.77
C LEU A 58 -1.91 -0.46 -10.57
N ILE A 59 -2.96 -1.24 -10.35
CA ILE A 59 -2.85 -2.70 -10.22
C ILE A 59 -3.33 -3.32 -11.52
N GLU A 60 -2.51 -4.21 -12.06
CA GLU A 60 -2.78 -4.90 -13.32
C GLU A 60 -2.91 -6.41 -13.12
N GLU A 61 -3.83 -7.01 -13.88
CA GLU A 61 -4.01 -8.45 -14.00
C GLU A 61 -4.24 -8.79 -15.47
N GLY A 62 -3.46 -9.72 -16.02
CA GLY A 62 -3.63 -10.14 -17.42
C GLY A 62 -3.42 -9.05 -18.48
N GLY A 63 -2.81 -7.91 -18.12
CA GLY A 63 -2.62 -6.76 -19.01
C GLY A 63 -3.70 -5.68 -18.90
N ASP A 64 -4.75 -5.92 -18.10
CA ASP A 64 -5.79 -4.94 -17.81
C ASP A 64 -5.56 -4.28 -16.44
N TYR A 65 -5.88 -2.99 -16.34
CA TYR A 65 -5.86 -2.28 -15.06
C TYR A 65 -7.14 -2.56 -14.27
N ILE A 66 -7.00 -3.25 -13.14
CA ILE A 66 -8.12 -3.69 -12.31
C ILE A 66 -8.35 -2.80 -11.08
N GLY A 67 -7.42 -1.90 -10.77
CA GLY A 67 -7.59 -1.00 -9.63
C GLY A 67 -6.43 -0.04 -9.39
N LEU A 68 -6.53 0.68 -8.27
CA LEU A 68 -5.55 1.65 -7.80
C LEU A 68 -5.30 1.40 -6.31
N LEU A 69 -4.04 1.31 -5.90
CA LEU A 69 -3.65 1.26 -4.49
C LEU A 69 -2.81 2.49 -4.12
N SER A 70 -3.08 3.06 -2.97
CA SER A 70 -2.20 4.06 -2.36
C SER A 70 -1.16 3.40 -1.46
N VAL A 71 -0.07 4.11 -1.18
CA VAL A 71 0.91 3.69 -0.16
C VAL A 71 0.25 3.50 1.22
N GLY A 72 -0.79 4.28 1.53
CA GLY A 72 -1.53 4.17 2.79
C GLY A 72 -2.32 2.87 2.90
N ASP A 73 -2.94 2.42 1.80
CA ASP A 73 -3.69 1.16 1.76
C ASP A 73 -2.75 -0.02 2.05
N VAL A 74 -1.59 -0.03 1.39
CA VAL A 74 -0.56 -1.06 1.57
C VAL A 74 -0.02 -1.04 3.00
N MET A 75 0.33 0.13 3.54
CA MET A 75 0.80 0.25 4.93
C MET A 75 -0.25 -0.22 5.93
N LYS A 76 -1.52 0.15 5.74
CA LYS A 76 -2.61 -0.28 6.62
C LYS A 76 -2.76 -1.80 6.62
N ALA A 77 -2.73 -2.43 5.44
CA ALA A 77 -2.80 -3.88 5.33
C ALA A 77 -1.60 -4.57 6.00
N SER A 78 -0.38 -4.09 5.76
CA SER A 78 0.83 -4.65 6.40
C SER A 78 0.81 -4.53 7.93
N LEU A 79 0.32 -3.40 8.46
CA LEU A 79 0.17 -3.21 9.90
C LEU A 79 -0.85 -4.18 10.48
N GLN A 80 -1.96 -4.39 9.79
CA GLN A 80 -3.01 -5.32 10.23
C GLN A 80 -2.47 -6.76 10.27
N GLU A 81 -1.80 -7.20 9.21
CA GLU A 81 -1.19 -8.53 9.12
C GLU A 81 -0.16 -8.76 10.24
N MET A 82 0.73 -7.80 10.48
CA MET A 82 1.70 -7.86 11.58
C MET A 82 1.02 -7.92 12.97
N HIS A 83 -0.07 -7.18 13.16
CA HIS A 83 -0.83 -7.24 14.41
C HIS A 83 -1.48 -8.61 14.64
N GLU A 84 -2.00 -9.24 13.59
CA GLU A 84 -2.57 -10.57 13.65
C GLU A 84 -1.51 -11.62 14.00
N GLU A 85 -0.35 -11.60 13.32
CA GLU A 85 0.79 -12.48 13.63
C GLU A 85 1.27 -12.34 15.08
N LEU A 86 1.38 -11.11 15.58
CA LEU A 86 1.78 -10.85 16.97
C LEU A 86 0.75 -11.38 17.98
N ALA A 87 -0.54 -11.23 17.68
CA ALA A 87 -1.61 -11.75 18.53
C ALA A 87 -1.58 -13.29 18.59
N GLU A 88 -1.34 -13.95 17.46
CA GLU A 88 -1.21 -15.41 17.38
C GLU A 88 -0.01 -15.92 18.19
N LEU A 89 1.17 -15.31 18.00
CA LEU A 89 2.38 -15.67 18.77
C LEU A 89 2.15 -15.50 20.28
N ASN A 90 1.54 -14.39 20.70
CA ASN A 90 1.27 -14.14 22.11
C ASN A 90 0.27 -15.14 22.71
N ASN A 91 -0.73 -15.57 21.94
CA ASN A 91 -1.69 -16.58 22.36
C ASN A 91 -1.02 -17.96 22.54
N MET A 92 -0.16 -18.37 21.60
CA MET A 92 0.57 -19.64 21.71
C MET A 92 1.43 -19.69 22.97
N VAL A 93 2.20 -18.63 23.22
CA VAL A 93 3.02 -18.51 24.45
C VAL A 93 2.15 -18.57 25.70
N SER A 94 1.04 -17.83 25.73
CA SER A 94 0.13 -17.81 26.88
C SER A 94 -0.44 -19.20 27.19
N LEU A 95 -0.85 -19.96 26.17
CA LEU A 95 -1.35 -21.33 26.34
C LEU A 95 -0.26 -22.27 26.89
N GLU A 96 0.96 -22.20 26.36
CA GLU A 96 2.10 -22.98 26.84
C GLU A 96 2.41 -22.70 28.32
N TYR A 97 2.33 -21.43 28.75
CA TYR A 97 2.46 -21.05 30.16
C TYR A 97 1.42 -21.74 31.06
N TYR A 98 0.14 -21.78 30.64
CA TYR A 98 -0.91 -22.39 31.45
C TYR A 98 -0.83 -23.91 31.50
N GLU A 99 -0.45 -24.57 30.41
CA GLU A 99 -0.25 -26.03 30.39
C GLU A 99 0.94 -26.43 31.27
N ASN A 100 2.08 -25.75 31.15
CA ASN A 100 3.26 -26.00 31.98
C ASN A 100 2.97 -25.76 33.48
N TRP A 101 2.18 -24.73 33.81
CA TRP A 101 1.78 -24.48 35.20
C TRP A 101 0.91 -25.60 35.80
N LYS A 102 -0.03 -26.15 35.02
CA LYS A 102 -0.88 -27.26 35.48
C LYS A 102 -0.07 -28.53 35.74
N GLU A 103 0.91 -28.84 34.90
CA GLU A 103 1.80 -29.99 35.11
C GLU A 103 2.59 -29.88 36.42
N ILE A 104 3.10 -28.69 36.74
CA ILE A 104 3.85 -28.44 37.98
C ILE A 104 2.98 -28.64 39.23
N GLN A 105 1.69 -28.27 39.19
CA GLN A 105 0.75 -28.49 40.30
C GLN A 105 0.33 -29.96 40.42
N SER A 106 0.29 -30.72 39.32
CA SER A 106 -0.09 -32.14 39.34
C SER A 106 0.99 -33.06 39.92
N GLN A 107 2.24 -32.61 40.01
CA GLN A 107 3.37 -33.39 40.53
C GLN A 107 3.67 -33.12 42.02
N ARG A 108 2.79 -32.40 42.72
CA ARG A 108 2.94 -32.02 44.13
C ARG A 108 1.84 -32.63 44.99
#